data_AF-A0A5B1R8Z0-F1
#
_entry.id   AF-A0A5B1R8Z0-F1
#
_cell.length_a   1.000
_cell.length_b   1.000
_cell.length_c   1.000
_cell.angle_alpha   90.00
_cell.angle_beta   90.00
_cell.angle_gamma   90.00
#
_symmetry.space_group_name_H-M   'P 1'
#
loop_
_entity.id
_entity.type
_entity.pdbx_description
1 polymer ?
#
loop_
_entity_poly.entity_id
_entity_poly.type
_entity_poly.pdbx_seq_one_letter_code
_entity_poly.pdbx_strand_id
1 'polypeptide(L)'
;MTTDAATHPQGSVGSLRKLLSPKEHLSVLSKESPSPAITVIPDNSSSETPPISRLPDDLLLLILESTKRATDTDTDTDTKAHLRLEAAPAGLVLRWLVLLLVCRRWHALIRNTYAFWRDISFCSYARAQLCLARSGGASIDVSYADSVEMCAAEKDSPDTLRLLMDNIGRTRSLWLAGPCVQRFMCEVAPSPGAAPVLEELQLQVCDLFDMPSAGYGILSDAFLTNPSRLHTIAISYVGVRPTSSVFAGNVTSLSLQSYNLPGVGWFTIPEMLAALQKMPRIETLSLSYMLRWGDDDGSSGSAGVHLPQLKTLRL
;
A
#
# COMPACT_ATOMS: atom_id res chain seq x y z
N MET A 1 49.26 22.04 29.20
CA MET A 1 47.94 21.45 29.44
C MET A 1 47.66 20.50 28.30
N THR A 2 47.96 19.23 28.56
CA THR A 2 47.88 18.07 27.68
C THR A 2 46.45 17.54 27.70
N THR A 3 45.79 17.46 26.55
CA THR A 3 44.48 16.84 26.39
C THR A 3 44.67 15.46 25.76
N ASP A 4 44.41 14.45 26.58
CA ASP A 4 44.47 13.03 26.24
C ASP A 4 43.38 12.63 25.23
N ALA A 5 43.81 11.88 24.23
CA ALA A 5 42.94 11.21 23.26
C ALA A 5 42.46 9.87 23.83
N ALA A 6 41.14 9.74 24.02
CA ALA A 6 40.50 8.50 24.44
C ALA A 6 40.21 7.60 23.23
N THR A 7 40.90 6.47 23.18
CA THR A 7 40.76 5.40 22.18
C THR A 7 39.54 4.53 22.53
N HIS A 8 38.51 4.51 21.68
CA HIS A 8 37.38 3.58 21.81
C HIS A 8 37.70 2.21 21.18
N PRO A 9 37.35 1.08 21.83
CA PRO A 9 37.58 -0.25 21.28
C PRO A 9 36.51 -0.63 20.25
N GLN A 10 36.96 -1.05 19.07
CA GLN A 10 36.11 -1.69 18.05
C GLN A 10 35.70 -3.10 18.53
N GLY A 11 34.43 -3.27 18.86
CA GLY A 11 33.81 -4.57 19.07
C GLY A 11 33.55 -5.27 17.73
N SER A 12 34.31 -6.32 17.45
CA SER A 12 34.10 -7.22 16.31
C SER A 12 32.82 -8.04 16.51
N VAL A 13 31.74 -7.68 15.83
CA VAL A 13 30.51 -8.49 15.75
C VAL A 13 30.79 -9.71 14.87
N GLY A 14 30.82 -10.89 15.49
CA GLY A 14 31.01 -12.16 14.81
C GLY A 14 29.93 -12.41 13.77
N SER A 15 30.37 -12.59 12.53
CA SER A 15 29.55 -12.96 11.38
C SER A 15 28.90 -14.34 11.58
N LEU A 16 27.60 -14.36 11.87
CA LEU A 16 26.75 -15.56 11.80
C LEU A 16 26.20 -15.77 10.38
N ARG A 17 27.06 -15.65 9.35
CA ARG A 17 26.76 -16.12 7.99
C ARG A 17 27.57 -17.38 7.68
N LYS A 18 27.23 -18.48 8.33
CA LYS A 18 27.41 -19.82 7.74
C LYS A 18 26.07 -20.23 7.14
N LEU A 19 25.79 -19.67 5.97
CA LEU A 19 24.76 -20.19 5.08
C LEU A 19 25.21 -21.57 4.60
N LEU A 20 24.30 -22.54 4.74
CA LEU A 20 24.44 -23.88 4.17
C LEU A 20 24.71 -23.76 2.66
N SER A 21 25.60 -24.62 2.19
CA SER A 21 26.05 -24.63 0.80
C SER A 21 24.90 -25.08 -0.11
N PRO A 22 24.74 -24.51 -1.34
CA PRO A 22 23.75 -24.98 -2.31
C PRO A 22 23.83 -26.49 -2.63
N LYS A 23 24.97 -27.13 -2.35
CA LYS A 23 25.15 -28.58 -2.52
C LYS A 23 24.44 -29.43 -1.45
N GLU A 24 24.09 -28.86 -0.30
CA GLU A 24 23.43 -29.58 0.80
C GLU A 24 21.90 -29.68 0.61
N HIS A 25 21.30 -28.83 -0.24
CA HIS A 25 19.87 -28.93 -0.57
C HIS A 25 19.53 -30.12 -1.48
N LEU A 26 20.46 -30.58 -2.32
CA LEU A 26 20.21 -31.68 -3.25
C LEU A 26 20.36 -33.08 -2.61
N SER A 27 21.12 -33.19 -1.51
CA SER A 27 21.29 -34.46 -0.78
C SER A 27 20.07 -34.81 0.10
N VAL A 28 19.28 -33.82 0.51
CA VAL A 28 18.03 -34.05 1.29
C VAL A 28 16.88 -34.54 0.40
N LEU A 29 16.86 -34.14 -0.88
CA LEU A 29 15.81 -34.56 -1.84
C LEU A 29 16.02 -35.96 -2.45
N SER A 30 17.19 -36.57 -2.25
CA SER A 30 17.55 -37.85 -2.90
C SER A 30 17.45 -39.06 -1.96
N LYS A 31 16.92 -38.90 -0.74
CA LYS A 31 16.78 -40.00 0.23
C LYS A 31 15.49 -40.77 -0.05
N GLU A 32 15.55 -41.73 -0.96
CA GLU A 32 14.54 -42.78 -1.13
C GLU A 32 14.27 -43.43 0.23
N SER A 33 13.09 -43.16 0.77
CA SER A 33 12.62 -43.80 2.00
C SER A 33 12.19 -45.22 1.68
N PRO A 34 12.57 -46.23 2.49
CA PRO A 34 12.16 -47.61 2.28
C PRO A 34 10.62 -47.68 2.33
N SER A 35 10.03 -48.21 1.25
CA SER A 35 8.57 -48.38 1.14
C SER A 35 8.07 -49.26 2.28
N PRO A 36 7.19 -48.75 3.16
CA PRO A 36 6.58 -49.58 4.18
C PRO A 36 5.69 -50.62 3.49
N ALA A 37 5.83 -51.88 3.90
CA ALA A 37 4.98 -52.97 3.43
C ALA A 37 3.51 -52.63 3.73
N ILE A 38 2.72 -52.44 2.67
CA ILE A 38 1.29 -52.11 2.75
C ILE A 38 0.55 -53.40 3.11
N THR A 39 0.18 -53.52 4.39
CA THR A 39 -0.81 -54.50 4.84
C THR A 39 -2.18 -54.06 4.31
N VAL A 40 -2.68 -54.75 3.29
CA VAL A 40 -4.00 -54.51 2.71
C VAL A 40 -5.05 -55.02 3.68
N ILE A 41 -5.63 -54.11 4.47
CA ILE A 41 -6.84 -54.36 5.25
C ILE A 41 -8.04 -54.18 4.31
N PRO A 42 -8.90 -55.20 4.12
CA PRO A 42 -10.10 -55.06 3.29
C PRO A 42 -11.11 -54.16 4.00
N ASP A 43 -11.14 -52.90 3.60
CA ASP A 43 -11.98 -51.86 4.18
C ASP A 43 -13.33 -51.83 3.43
N ASN A 44 -14.37 -52.39 4.06
CA ASN A 44 -15.74 -52.43 3.53
C ASN A 44 -16.55 -51.19 3.94
N SER A 45 -15.88 -50.06 4.11
CA SER A 45 -16.48 -48.78 4.48
C SER A 45 -16.90 -48.03 3.22
N SER A 46 -18.22 -47.84 3.06
CA SER A 46 -18.80 -46.96 2.05
C SER A 46 -18.14 -45.59 2.15
N SER A 47 -17.34 -45.23 1.13
CA SER A 47 -16.57 -43.99 1.10
C SER A 47 -17.49 -42.78 1.01
N GLU A 48 -17.92 -42.28 2.17
CA GLU A 48 -18.61 -41.01 2.26
C GLU A 48 -17.66 -39.91 1.77
N THR A 49 -17.95 -39.39 0.59
CA THR A 49 -17.29 -38.21 0.04
C THR A 49 -17.32 -37.09 1.09
N PRO A 50 -16.18 -36.46 1.44
CA PRO A 50 -16.16 -35.40 2.44
C PRO A 50 -17.15 -34.30 2.06
N PRO A 51 -17.91 -33.72 3.02
CA PRO A 51 -19.02 -32.82 2.73
C PRO A 51 -18.63 -31.62 1.84
N ILE A 52 -17.37 -31.17 1.94
CA ILE A 52 -16.83 -30.06 1.15
C ILE A 52 -16.75 -30.33 -0.35
N SER A 53 -16.67 -31.61 -0.75
CA SER A 53 -16.66 -32.00 -2.17
C SER A 53 -18.02 -31.85 -2.84
N ARG A 54 -19.11 -31.74 -2.07
CA ARG A 54 -20.48 -31.62 -2.57
C ARG A 54 -20.92 -30.19 -2.86
N LEU A 55 -20.20 -29.19 -2.35
CA LEU A 55 -20.52 -27.79 -2.63
C LEU A 55 -20.27 -27.48 -4.12
N PRO A 56 -21.15 -26.74 -4.81
CA PRO A 56 -20.87 -26.14 -6.12
C PRO A 56 -19.68 -25.17 -6.07
N ASP A 57 -18.99 -24.99 -7.20
CA ASP A 57 -17.83 -24.10 -7.29
C ASP A 57 -18.18 -22.65 -6.91
N ASP A 58 -19.35 -22.16 -7.29
CA ASP A 58 -19.79 -20.79 -6.98
C ASP A 58 -19.93 -20.53 -5.47
N LEU A 59 -20.55 -21.47 -4.74
CA LEU A 59 -20.68 -21.36 -3.29
C LEU A 59 -19.32 -21.45 -2.61
N LEU A 60 -18.44 -22.31 -3.14
CA LEU A 60 -17.10 -22.46 -2.61
C LEU A 60 -16.26 -21.19 -2.83
N LEU A 61 -16.35 -20.56 -4.00
CA LEU A 61 -15.72 -19.27 -4.27
C LEU A 61 -16.21 -18.18 -3.32
N LEU A 62 -17.52 -18.10 -3.07
CA LEU A 62 -18.09 -17.14 -2.13
C LEU A 62 -17.56 -17.34 -0.69
N ILE A 63 -17.42 -18.59 -0.25
CA ILE A 63 -16.82 -18.92 1.05
C ILE A 63 -15.35 -18.50 1.09
N LEU A 64 -14.58 -18.83 0.04
CA LEU A 64 -13.15 -18.52 -0.04
C LEU A 64 -12.90 -17.02 -0.08
N GLU A 65 -13.69 -16.25 -0.83
CA GLU A 65 -13.60 -14.79 -0.86
C GLU A 65 -13.94 -14.17 0.48
N SER A 66 -14.98 -14.69 1.16
CA SER A 66 -15.37 -14.23 2.48
C SER A 66 -14.27 -14.52 3.51
N THR A 67 -13.61 -15.68 3.40
CA THR A 67 -12.48 -16.06 4.25
C THR A 67 -11.28 -15.17 3.99
N LYS A 68 -10.95 -14.89 2.71
CA LYS A 68 -9.92 -13.91 2.34
C LYS A 68 -10.20 -12.55 2.99
N ARG A 69 -11.42 -12.02 2.81
CA ARG A 69 -11.82 -10.74 3.40
C ARG A 69 -11.68 -10.74 4.93
N ALA A 70 -12.13 -11.80 5.61
CA ALA A 70 -11.99 -11.92 7.06
C ALA A 70 -10.52 -11.91 7.50
N THR A 71 -9.63 -12.61 6.77
CA THR A 71 -8.19 -12.62 7.07
C THR A 71 -7.52 -11.27 6.84
N ASP A 72 -8.04 -10.47 5.91
CA ASP A 72 -7.55 -9.12 5.63
C ASP A 72 -8.07 -8.12 6.67
N THR A 73 -9.34 -8.23 7.11
CA THR A 73 -9.93 -7.30 8.10
C THR A 73 -9.38 -7.45 9.51
N ASP A 74 -8.98 -8.66 9.92
CA ASP A 74 -8.35 -8.88 11.23
C ASP A 74 -7.05 -8.09 11.40
N THR A 75 -6.39 -7.74 10.30
CA THR A 75 -5.19 -6.87 10.32
C THR A 75 -5.52 -5.38 10.31
N ASP A 76 -6.79 -5.03 10.10
CA ASP A 76 -7.21 -3.70 9.68
C ASP A 76 -7.73 -2.85 10.83
N THR A 77 -8.50 -3.47 11.74
CA THR A 77 -9.29 -2.75 12.75
C THR A 77 -8.47 -2.14 13.89
N ASP A 78 -7.27 -2.65 14.16
CA ASP A 78 -6.42 -2.12 15.24
C ASP A 78 -5.25 -1.27 14.72
N THR A 79 -4.94 -1.35 13.42
CA THR A 79 -3.70 -0.79 12.85
C THR A 79 -3.96 0.35 11.84
N LYS A 80 -5.08 0.36 11.10
CA LYS A 80 -5.34 1.41 10.08
C LYS A 80 -5.58 2.81 10.64
N ALA A 81 -6.19 2.93 11.82
CA ALA A 81 -6.65 4.23 12.33
C ALA A 81 -5.56 5.06 13.01
N HIS A 82 -4.50 4.42 13.52
CA HIS A 82 -3.41 5.08 14.25
C HIS A 82 -1.99 4.75 13.78
N LEU A 83 -1.75 3.59 13.15
CA LEU A 83 -0.39 3.13 12.80
C LEU A 83 -0.05 3.24 11.31
N ARG A 84 -0.98 3.69 10.46
CA ARG A 84 -0.69 3.97 9.04
C ARG A 84 0.37 5.04 8.82
N LEU A 85 0.70 5.83 9.85
CA LEU A 85 1.76 6.82 9.74
C LEU A 85 3.15 6.31 10.16
N GLU A 86 3.24 5.24 10.96
CA GLU A 86 4.50 4.84 11.60
C GLU A 86 5.00 3.46 11.18
N ALA A 87 4.15 2.59 10.63
CA ALA A 87 4.58 1.30 10.12
C ALA A 87 4.50 1.28 8.59
N ALA A 88 5.66 1.22 7.93
CA ALA A 88 5.74 0.78 6.55
C ALA A 88 4.95 -0.54 6.41
N PRO A 89 4.28 -0.80 5.26
CA PRO A 89 3.66 -2.09 5.00
C PRO A 89 4.72 -3.19 5.03
N ALA A 90 5.00 -3.72 6.20
CA ALA A 90 5.74 -4.95 6.38
C ALA A 90 4.97 -6.00 5.59
N GLY A 91 5.54 -6.35 4.42
CA GLY A 91 4.80 -6.87 3.28
C GLY A 91 3.67 -7.79 3.70
N LEU A 92 2.44 -7.40 3.38
CA LEU A 92 1.22 -8.13 3.72
C LEU A 92 1.48 -9.61 3.46
N VAL A 93 1.62 -10.38 4.53
CA VAL A 93 1.65 -11.83 4.43
C VAL A 93 0.26 -12.14 3.88
N LEU A 94 0.16 -12.61 2.64
CA LEU A 94 -1.12 -13.01 2.07
C LEU A 94 -1.53 -14.28 2.82
N ARG A 95 -2.06 -14.11 4.04
CA ARG A 95 -2.41 -15.21 4.95
C ARG A 95 -3.40 -16.15 4.27
N TRP A 96 -4.25 -15.61 3.41
CA TRP A 96 -5.16 -16.39 2.57
C TRP A 96 -4.46 -17.36 1.60
N LEU A 97 -3.15 -17.23 1.31
CA LEU A 97 -2.43 -18.22 0.49
C LEU A 97 -2.43 -19.62 1.11
N VAL A 98 -2.64 -19.76 2.43
CA VAL A 98 -2.81 -21.08 3.05
C VAL A 98 -4.03 -21.83 2.49
N LEU A 99 -5.03 -21.11 1.95
CA LEU A 99 -6.19 -21.69 1.28
C LEU A 99 -5.79 -22.45 0.01
N LEU A 100 -4.67 -22.08 -0.63
CA LEU A 100 -4.12 -22.83 -1.77
C LEU A 100 -3.59 -24.22 -1.38
N LEU A 101 -3.32 -24.45 -0.10
CA LEU A 101 -2.74 -25.69 0.40
C LEU A 101 -3.78 -26.71 0.88
N VAL A 102 -5.05 -26.31 0.99
CA VAL A 102 -6.12 -27.15 1.55
C VAL A 102 -6.41 -28.37 0.68
N CYS A 103 -6.73 -28.14 -0.59
CA CYS A 103 -6.92 -29.22 -1.56
C CYS A 103 -6.74 -28.73 -3.00
N ARG A 104 -6.63 -29.66 -3.95
CA ARG A 104 -6.44 -29.34 -5.39
C ARG A 104 -7.59 -28.50 -5.97
N ARG A 105 -8.83 -28.75 -5.53
CA ARG A 105 -10.00 -28.01 -5.99
C ARG A 105 -9.94 -26.54 -5.58
N TRP A 106 -9.62 -26.26 -4.31
CA TRP A 106 -9.46 -24.90 -3.80
C TRP A 106 -8.32 -24.19 -4.51
N HIS A 107 -7.19 -24.86 -4.67
CA HIS A 107 -6.05 -24.33 -5.41
C HIS A 107 -6.45 -23.93 -6.84
N ALA A 108 -7.16 -24.78 -7.57
CA ALA A 108 -7.60 -24.51 -8.94
C ALA A 108 -8.55 -23.30 -9.01
N LEU A 109 -9.56 -23.26 -8.12
CA LEU A 109 -10.53 -22.16 -8.07
C LEU A 109 -9.85 -20.82 -7.77
N ILE A 110 -9.04 -20.75 -6.73
CA ILE A 110 -8.32 -19.53 -6.33
C ILE A 110 -7.35 -19.10 -7.44
N ARG A 111 -6.61 -20.03 -8.04
CA ARG A 111 -5.64 -19.73 -9.10
C ARG A 111 -6.32 -19.12 -10.33
N ASN A 112 -7.54 -19.56 -10.65
CA ASN A 112 -8.27 -19.12 -11.85
C ASN A 112 -9.23 -17.95 -11.59
N THR A 113 -9.35 -17.46 -10.36
CA THR A 113 -10.26 -16.37 -10.00
C THR A 113 -9.47 -15.09 -9.74
N TYR A 114 -9.59 -14.10 -10.64
CA TYR A 114 -8.81 -12.86 -10.60
C TYR A 114 -8.99 -12.06 -9.30
N ALA A 115 -10.17 -12.15 -8.65
CA ALA A 115 -10.48 -11.40 -7.41
C ALA A 115 -9.52 -11.74 -6.25
N PHE A 116 -8.93 -12.94 -6.25
CA PHE A 116 -7.91 -13.31 -5.26
C PHE A 116 -6.58 -12.59 -5.48
N TRP A 117 -6.29 -12.20 -6.73
CA TRP A 117 -5.01 -11.62 -7.16
C TRP A 117 -5.05 -10.10 -7.35
N ARG A 118 -6.17 -9.47 -6.98
CA ARG A 118 -6.39 -8.03 -7.18
C ARG A 118 -5.54 -7.14 -6.27
N ASP A 119 -5.32 -7.58 -5.03
CA ASP A 119 -4.59 -6.83 -4.01
C ASP A 119 -3.10 -7.18 -4.10
N ILE A 120 -2.31 -6.26 -4.66
CA ILE A 120 -0.91 -6.47 -5.02
C ILE A 120 -0.02 -5.61 -4.13
N SER A 121 0.68 -6.30 -3.22
CA SER A 121 1.78 -5.71 -2.46
C SER A 121 3.10 -5.92 -3.20
N PHE A 122 3.78 -4.84 -3.56
CA PHE A 122 5.04 -4.83 -4.29
C PHE A 122 6.24 -5.03 -3.33
N CYS A 123 6.21 -6.10 -2.52
CA CYS A 123 7.30 -6.44 -1.61
C CYS A 123 8.42 -7.25 -2.28
N SER A 124 8.16 -7.88 -3.43
CA SER A 124 9.19 -8.46 -4.28
C SER A 124 8.74 -8.46 -5.74
N TYR A 125 9.69 -8.24 -6.65
CA TYR A 125 9.42 -8.22 -8.09
C TYR A 125 8.72 -9.49 -8.58
N ALA A 126 9.26 -10.67 -8.25
CA ALA A 126 8.72 -11.96 -8.69
C ALA A 126 7.28 -12.19 -8.21
N ARG A 127 6.96 -11.75 -6.98
CA ARG A 127 5.61 -11.89 -6.42
C ARG A 127 4.64 -10.92 -7.07
N ALA A 128 5.03 -9.65 -7.22
CA ALA A 128 4.22 -8.65 -7.90
C ALA A 128 3.90 -9.11 -9.35
N GLN A 129 4.92 -9.59 -10.07
CA GLN A 129 4.76 -10.11 -11.43
C GLN A 129 3.78 -11.29 -11.49
N LEU A 130 3.87 -12.24 -10.56
CA LEU A 130 2.93 -13.36 -10.49
C LEU A 130 1.49 -12.89 -10.23
N CYS A 131 1.29 -11.97 -9.28
CA CYS A 131 -0.03 -11.42 -8.99
C CYS A 131 -0.60 -10.66 -10.18
N LEU A 132 0.21 -9.82 -10.83
CA LEU A 132 -0.18 -9.08 -12.03
C LEU A 132 -0.61 -10.03 -13.15
N ALA A 133 0.19 -11.06 -13.42
CA ALA A 133 -0.13 -12.07 -14.43
C ALA A 133 -1.45 -12.79 -14.12
N ARG A 134 -1.71 -13.13 -12.85
CA ARG A 134 -2.94 -13.83 -12.43
C ARG A 134 -4.16 -12.91 -12.35
N SER A 135 -3.97 -11.62 -12.09
CA SER A 135 -5.04 -10.62 -12.12
C SER A 135 -5.54 -10.35 -13.55
N GLY A 136 -4.80 -10.76 -14.58
CA GLY A 136 -5.20 -10.61 -15.97
C GLY A 136 -5.28 -9.13 -16.34
N GLY A 137 -6.43 -8.69 -16.88
CA GLY A 137 -6.72 -7.29 -17.18
C GLY A 137 -7.64 -6.59 -16.17
N ALA A 138 -7.94 -7.23 -15.04
CA ALA A 138 -8.84 -6.66 -14.03
C ALA A 138 -8.23 -5.40 -13.37
N SER A 139 -9.09 -4.52 -12.84
CA SER A 139 -8.64 -3.40 -12.01
C SER A 139 -7.94 -3.92 -10.75
N ILE A 140 -6.83 -3.32 -10.34
CA ILE A 140 -6.00 -3.79 -9.22
C ILE A 140 -5.92 -2.76 -8.09
N ASP A 141 -5.64 -3.24 -6.89
CA ASP A 141 -5.33 -2.43 -5.72
C ASP A 141 -3.84 -2.63 -5.39
N VAL A 142 -3.10 -1.54 -5.32
CA VAL A 142 -1.64 -1.56 -5.25
C VAL A 142 -1.16 -0.91 -3.96
N SER A 143 -0.26 -1.61 -3.27
CA SER A 143 0.52 -1.04 -2.17
C SER A 143 2.01 -1.26 -2.43
N TYR A 144 2.80 -0.20 -2.36
CA TYR A 144 4.25 -0.28 -2.41
C TYR A 144 4.84 0.61 -1.34
N ALA A 145 5.85 0.10 -0.65
CA ALA A 145 6.67 0.94 0.18
C ALA A 145 8.12 0.50 0.10
N ASP A 146 8.99 1.49 0.14
CA ASP A 146 10.42 1.33 0.29
C ASP A 146 10.88 2.08 1.53
N SER A 147 11.91 1.56 2.19
CA SER A 147 12.65 2.30 3.21
C SER A 147 14.01 2.72 2.65
N VAL A 148 14.63 3.76 3.21
CA VAL A 148 16.01 4.13 2.87
C VAL A 148 16.97 2.95 3.03
N GLU A 149 16.78 2.14 4.08
CA GLU A 149 17.57 0.94 4.35
C GLU A 149 17.43 -0.10 3.22
N MET A 150 16.21 -0.32 2.72
CA MET A 150 15.96 -1.22 1.59
C MET A 150 16.51 -0.66 0.27
N CYS A 151 16.40 0.65 0.05
CA CYS A 151 16.96 1.31 -1.14
C CYS A 151 18.48 1.15 -1.26
N ALA A 152 19.20 1.13 -0.14
CA ALA A 152 20.65 0.91 -0.13
C ALA A 152 21.04 -0.56 -0.38
N ALA A 153 20.16 -1.50 -0.03
CA ALA A 153 20.44 -2.93 -0.06
C ALA A 153 19.93 -3.65 -1.32
N GLU A 154 18.84 -3.18 -1.93
CA GLU A 154 18.15 -3.90 -3.01
C GLU A 154 18.48 -3.36 -4.41
N LYS A 155 19.05 -4.24 -5.25
CA LYS A 155 19.23 -4.00 -6.68
C LYS A 155 17.90 -4.00 -7.47
N ASP A 156 16.81 -4.51 -6.90
CA ASP A 156 15.55 -4.80 -7.62
C ASP A 156 14.48 -3.70 -7.48
N SER A 157 14.75 -2.64 -6.69
CA SER A 157 13.83 -1.51 -6.49
C SER A 157 13.38 -0.81 -7.79
N PRO A 158 14.25 -0.49 -8.77
CA PRO A 158 13.83 0.28 -9.94
C PRO A 158 12.89 -0.50 -10.85
N ASP A 159 13.11 -1.81 -11.02
CA ASP A 159 12.28 -2.65 -11.89
C ASP A 159 10.91 -2.94 -11.26
N THR A 160 10.84 -3.01 -9.93
CA THR A 160 9.59 -3.16 -9.19
C THR A 160 8.69 -1.93 -9.35
N LEU A 161 9.28 -0.73 -9.25
CA LEU A 161 8.53 0.51 -9.48
C LEU A 161 8.06 0.62 -10.93
N ARG A 162 8.94 0.35 -11.91
CA ARG A 162 8.55 0.33 -13.33
C ARG A 162 7.39 -0.61 -13.61
N LEU A 163 7.44 -1.82 -13.05
CA LEU A 163 6.36 -2.79 -13.17
C LEU A 163 5.02 -2.27 -12.61
N LEU A 164 5.05 -1.53 -11.50
CA LEU A 164 3.88 -0.84 -10.96
C LEU A 164 3.36 0.19 -11.97
N MET A 165 4.25 1.03 -12.50
CA MET A 165 3.90 2.11 -13.42
C MET A 165 3.31 1.60 -14.73
N ASP A 166 3.80 0.48 -15.24
CA ASP A 166 3.24 -0.17 -16.44
C ASP A 166 1.78 -0.63 -16.24
N ASN A 167 1.32 -0.76 -14.98
CA ASN A 167 -0.02 -1.19 -14.63
C ASN A 167 -0.89 -0.08 -14.02
N ILE A 168 -0.39 1.16 -13.98
CA ILE A 168 -1.08 2.29 -13.32
C ILE A 168 -2.45 2.61 -13.94
N GLY A 169 -2.62 2.34 -15.24
CA GLY A 169 -3.86 2.56 -16.00
C GLY A 169 -5.07 1.77 -15.51
N ARG A 170 -4.85 0.67 -14.79
CA ARG A 170 -5.91 -0.17 -14.21
C ARG A 170 -5.89 -0.16 -12.68
N THR A 171 -5.06 0.67 -12.06
CA THR A 171 -4.97 0.79 -10.61
C THR A 171 -6.15 1.59 -10.08
N ARG A 172 -6.93 0.96 -9.21
CA ARG A 172 -8.10 1.53 -8.57
C ARG A 172 -7.78 2.11 -7.20
N SER A 173 -6.96 1.42 -6.41
CA SER A 173 -6.42 1.95 -5.15
C SER A 173 -4.90 1.98 -5.25
N LEU A 174 -4.28 3.12 -4.97
CA LEU A 174 -2.83 3.28 -4.96
C LEU A 174 -2.38 3.75 -3.58
N TRP A 175 -1.52 2.97 -2.93
CA TRP A 175 -0.82 3.38 -1.72
C TRP A 175 0.69 3.28 -1.91
N LEU A 176 1.36 4.42 -1.81
CA LEU A 176 2.81 4.54 -1.88
C LEU A 176 3.35 5.16 -0.59
N ALA A 177 4.39 4.53 -0.01
CA ALA A 177 5.06 5.05 1.17
C ALA A 177 6.59 5.00 1.04
N GLY A 178 7.29 6.03 1.51
CA GLY A 178 8.76 6.11 1.48
C GLY A 178 9.33 6.85 0.25
N PRO A 179 10.64 6.69 -0.04
CA PRO A 179 11.32 7.35 -1.16
C PRO A 179 10.68 7.14 -2.54
N CYS A 180 9.96 6.04 -2.75
CA CYS A 180 9.28 5.73 -4.01
C CYS A 180 8.23 6.77 -4.39
N VAL A 181 7.63 7.45 -3.40
CA VAL A 181 6.66 8.52 -3.63
C VAL A 181 7.31 9.64 -4.44
N GLN A 182 8.54 10.02 -4.14
CA GLN A 182 9.20 11.09 -4.88
C GLN A 182 9.48 10.68 -6.34
N ARG A 183 9.93 9.45 -6.57
CA ARG A 183 10.13 8.92 -7.93
C ARG A 183 8.81 8.90 -8.71
N PHE A 184 7.74 8.42 -8.09
CA PHE A 184 6.40 8.46 -8.67
C PHE A 184 5.97 9.89 -9.06
N MET A 185 6.24 10.86 -8.19
CA MET A 185 5.90 12.27 -8.41
C MET A 185 6.69 12.91 -9.57
N CYS A 186 7.94 12.50 -9.76
CA CYS A 186 8.79 12.99 -10.84
C CYS A 186 8.54 12.29 -12.18
N GLU A 187 8.30 10.98 -12.17
CA GLU A 187 8.28 10.16 -13.38
C GLU A 187 6.86 9.92 -13.91
N VAL A 188 5.87 9.79 -13.01
CA VAL A 188 4.54 9.26 -13.38
C VAL A 188 3.44 10.30 -13.20
N ALA A 189 3.42 11.02 -12.08
CA ALA A 189 2.42 12.05 -11.84
C ALA A 189 2.33 13.13 -12.95
N PRO A 190 3.40 13.48 -13.69
CA PRO A 190 3.30 14.41 -14.82
C PRO A 190 2.57 13.84 -16.04
N SER A 191 2.43 12.51 -16.14
CA SER A 191 1.80 11.85 -17.28
C SER A 191 0.28 12.03 -17.22
N PRO A 192 -0.33 12.72 -18.19
CA PRO A 192 -1.77 13.00 -18.17
C PRO A 192 -2.58 11.71 -18.30
N GLY A 193 -3.54 11.51 -17.40
CA GLY A 193 -4.47 10.38 -17.50
C GLY A 193 -3.86 9.02 -17.21
N ALA A 194 -2.76 8.98 -16.46
CA ALA A 194 -2.10 7.74 -16.09
C ALA A 194 -3.03 6.76 -15.33
N ALA A 195 -3.95 7.25 -14.50
CA ALA A 195 -4.80 6.41 -13.64
C ALA A 195 -6.31 6.72 -13.79
N PRO A 196 -6.95 6.33 -14.91
CA PRO A 196 -8.34 6.70 -15.22
C PRO A 196 -9.40 6.00 -14.36
N VAL A 197 -9.04 4.92 -13.66
CA VAL A 197 -9.94 4.14 -12.79
C VAL A 197 -9.65 4.32 -11.30
N LEU A 198 -8.81 5.30 -10.95
CA LEU A 198 -8.38 5.54 -9.57
C LEU A 198 -9.54 6.06 -8.71
N GLU A 199 -9.74 5.39 -7.59
CA GLU A 199 -10.78 5.62 -6.58
C GLU A 199 -10.17 6.03 -5.24
N GLU A 200 -8.99 5.48 -4.92
CA GLU A 200 -8.25 5.78 -3.69
C GLU A 200 -6.78 6.13 -4.00
N LEU A 201 -6.30 7.23 -3.43
CA LEU A 201 -4.91 7.67 -3.51
C LEU A 201 -4.35 7.90 -2.11
N GLN A 202 -3.26 7.22 -1.78
CA GLN A 202 -2.55 7.36 -0.52
C GLN A 202 -1.06 7.53 -0.80
N LEU A 203 -0.50 8.68 -0.43
CA LEU A 203 0.92 9.02 -0.63
C LEU A 203 1.53 9.44 0.70
N GLN A 204 2.68 8.87 1.04
CA GLN A 204 3.35 9.17 2.31
C GLN A 204 4.87 9.19 2.16
N VAL A 205 5.53 10.31 2.46
CA VAL A 205 7.01 10.37 2.47
C VAL A 205 7.52 10.16 3.91
N CYS A 206 8.15 9.02 4.22
CA CYS A 206 8.53 8.67 5.60
C CYS A 206 9.92 9.18 6.03
N ASP A 207 10.86 9.43 5.11
CA ASP A 207 12.26 9.72 5.45
C ASP A 207 12.61 11.19 5.13
N LEU A 208 12.47 12.06 6.13
CA LEU A 208 12.67 13.52 5.97
C LEU A 208 14.08 14.00 6.31
N PHE A 209 14.87 13.18 7.01
CA PHE A 209 16.13 13.63 7.61
C PHE A 209 17.30 13.75 6.63
N ASP A 210 17.28 13.00 5.52
CA ASP A 210 18.39 12.96 4.54
C ASP A 210 18.01 13.50 3.16
N MET A 211 16.79 14.00 2.99
CA MET A 211 16.35 14.50 1.69
C MET A 211 16.84 15.94 1.49
N PRO A 212 17.56 16.24 0.40
CA PRO A 212 17.99 17.60 0.11
C PRO A 212 16.76 18.51 0.05
N SER A 213 16.83 19.67 0.69
CA SER A 213 15.76 20.67 0.81
C SER A 213 15.19 21.14 -0.55
N ALA A 214 15.86 20.78 -1.64
CA ALA A 214 15.45 21.04 -3.01
C ALA A 214 14.37 20.06 -3.48
N GLY A 215 13.13 20.28 -3.01
CA GLY A 215 11.94 19.86 -3.74
C GLY A 215 11.19 18.67 -3.14
N TYR A 216 10.41 18.95 -2.10
CA TYR A 216 9.19 18.17 -1.86
C TYR A 216 8.31 18.30 -3.11
N GLY A 217 8.06 17.17 -3.79
CA GLY A 217 7.26 17.15 -5.01
C GLY A 217 5.85 17.70 -4.77
N ILE A 218 5.34 18.50 -5.71
CA ILE A 218 3.94 18.93 -5.71
C ILE A 218 3.15 17.97 -6.57
N LEU A 219 2.03 17.46 -6.06
CA LEU A 219 1.19 16.52 -6.81
C LEU A 219 0.63 17.22 -8.04
N SER A 220 0.94 16.67 -9.21
CA SER A 220 0.49 17.21 -10.49
C SER A 220 -0.97 16.86 -10.72
N ASP A 221 -1.76 17.85 -11.10
CA ASP A 221 -3.16 17.65 -11.52
C ASP A 221 -3.27 16.82 -12.81
N ALA A 222 -2.18 16.71 -13.60
CA ALA A 222 -2.14 15.84 -14.77
C ALA A 222 -2.34 14.36 -14.39
N PHE A 223 -1.92 13.94 -13.21
CA PHE A 223 -2.17 12.58 -12.75
C PHE A 223 -3.67 12.31 -12.55
N LEU A 224 -4.41 13.33 -12.11
CA LEU A 224 -5.80 13.26 -11.68
C LEU A 224 -6.77 13.86 -12.72
N THR A 225 -6.54 13.60 -14.02
CA THR A 225 -7.38 14.14 -15.12
C THR A 225 -8.87 13.79 -15.00
N ASN A 226 -9.23 12.68 -14.35
CA ASN A 226 -10.62 12.29 -14.16
C ASN A 226 -10.93 12.05 -12.66
N PRO A 227 -11.15 13.13 -11.88
CA PRO A 227 -11.42 13.00 -10.44
C PRO A 227 -12.88 12.57 -10.16
N SER A 228 -13.62 12.07 -11.17
CA SER A 228 -15.01 11.63 -10.99
C SER A 228 -15.14 10.40 -10.10
N ARG A 229 -14.12 9.53 -10.10
CA ARG A 229 -14.10 8.28 -9.34
C ARG A 229 -13.33 8.38 -8.02
N LEU A 230 -12.45 9.37 -7.91
CA LEU A 230 -11.61 9.57 -6.74
C LEU A 230 -12.46 10.01 -5.55
N HIS A 231 -12.51 9.18 -4.51
CA HIS A 231 -13.31 9.43 -3.31
C HIS A 231 -12.47 9.49 -2.03
N THR A 232 -11.35 8.78 -1.99
CA THR A 232 -10.46 8.74 -0.81
C THR A 232 -9.09 9.27 -1.17
N ILE A 233 -8.63 10.29 -0.44
CA ILE A 233 -7.32 10.89 -0.61
C ILE A 233 -6.65 10.99 0.76
N ALA A 234 -5.47 10.40 0.89
CA ALA A 234 -4.59 10.59 2.04
C ALA A 234 -3.21 11.00 1.55
N ILE A 235 -2.77 12.20 1.90
CA ILE A 235 -1.49 12.75 1.45
C ILE A 235 -0.73 13.23 2.67
N SER A 236 0.43 12.62 2.90
CA SER A 236 1.33 12.94 4.01
C SER A 236 2.70 13.33 3.45
N TYR A 237 3.15 14.54 3.78
CA TYR A 237 4.45 15.08 3.39
C TYR A 237 4.67 15.24 1.88
N VAL A 238 3.58 15.47 1.14
CA VAL A 238 3.62 15.82 -0.28
C VAL A 238 2.88 17.14 -0.47
N GLY A 239 3.44 18.03 -1.31
CA GLY A 239 2.84 19.32 -1.57
C GLY A 239 1.57 19.21 -2.41
N VAL A 240 0.54 19.95 -2.03
CA VAL A 240 -0.73 20.05 -2.76
C VAL A 240 -1.07 21.52 -2.95
N ARG A 241 -1.47 21.93 -4.15
CA ARG A 241 -1.92 23.31 -4.41
C ARG A 241 -3.39 23.48 -4.00
N PRO A 242 -3.82 24.64 -3.47
CA PRO A 242 -5.25 24.92 -3.20
C PRO A 242 -6.18 24.81 -4.40
N THR A 243 -5.64 24.95 -5.61
CA THR A 243 -6.36 24.80 -6.87
C THR A 243 -6.37 23.36 -7.39
N SER A 244 -5.74 22.43 -6.69
CA SER A 244 -5.56 21.06 -7.16
C SER A 244 -6.88 20.31 -7.26
N SER A 245 -6.92 19.41 -8.25
CA SER A 245 -7.96 18.44 -8.52
C SER A 245 -8.20 17.43 -7.39
N VAL A 246 -7.29 17.33 -6.41
CA VAL A 246 -7.56 16.56 -5.18
C VAL A 246 -8.76 17.10 -4.40
N PHE A 247 -9.13 18.37 -4.59
CA PHE A 247 -10.29 18.99 -3.94
C PHE A 247 -11.56 18.85 -4.78
N ALA A 248 -11.70 17.76 -5.54
CA ALA A 248 -12.85 17.52 -6.40
C ALA A 248 -14.12 17.18 -5.62
N GLY A 249 -15.28 17.52 -6.19
CA GLY A 249 -16.58 17.38 -5.52
C GLY A 249 -17.04 15.97 -5.16
N ASN A 250 -16.36 14.94 -5.64
CA ASN A 250 -16.69 13.54 -5.36
C ASN A 250 -15.93 12.97 -4.17
N VAL A 251 -14.95 13.70 -3.64
CA VAL A 251 -14.14 13.28 -2.50
C VAL A 251 -15.00 13.22 -1.24
N THR A 252 -15.01 12.06 -0.60
CA THR A 252 -15.74 11.78 0.64
C THR A 252 -14.79 11.69 1.83
N SER A 253 -13.52 11.36 1.62
CA SER A 253 -12.50 11.29 2.66
C SER A 253 -11.23 12.01 2.21
N LEU A 254 -10.85 13.05 2.94
CA LEU A 254 -9.62 13.81 2.73
C LEU A 254 -8.79 13.81 4.00
N SER A 255 -7.55 13.33 3.90
CA SER A 255 -6.53 13.43 4.94
C SER A 255 -5.30 14.11 4.37
N LEU A 256 -4.96 15.28 4.89
CA LEU A 256 -3.76 16.01 4.53
C LEU A 256 -2.89 16.20 5.76
N GLN A 257 -1.64 15.80 5.65
CA GLN A 257 -0.67 15.97 6.72
C GLN A 257 0.64 16.53 6.17
N SER A 258 1.16 17.55 6.86
CA SER A 258 2.48 18.10 6.60
C SER A 258 3.31 18.07 7.88
N TYR A 259 4.58 18.39 7.77
CA TYR A 259 5.37 18.93 8.88
C TYR A 259 5.76 20.36 8.55
N ASN A 260 6.39 21.06 9.50
CA ASN A 260 6.93 22.40 9.29
C ASN A 260 8.18 22.38 8.39
N LEU A 261 8.08 21.72 7.23
CA LEU A 261 9.15 21.55 6.28
C LEU A 261 9.20 22.78 5.37
N PRO A 262 10.38 23.40 5.19
CA PRO A 262 10.53 24.48 4.25
C PRO A 262 10.17 24.00 2.84
N GLY A 263 9.25 24.70 2.18
CA GLY A 263 8.84 24.43 0.80
C GLY A 263 7.58 23.57 0.61
N VAL A 264 7.04 22.95 1.68
CA VAL A 264 5.69 22.38 1.60
C VAL A 264 4.68 23.51 1.75
N GLY A 265 3.87 23.74 0.73
CA GLY A 265 2.87 24.81 0.74
C GLY A 265 1.85 24.58 1.86
N TRP A 266 1.86 25.44 2.87
CA TRP A 266 0.79 25.49 3.87
C TRP A 266 -0.39 26.24 3.29
N PHE A 267 -1.57 25.88 3.77
CA PHE A 267 -2.80 26.55 3.40
C PHE A 267 -3.05 27.67 4.40
N THR A 268 -3.33 28.87 3.90
CA THR A 268 -4.05 29.84 4.72
C THR A 268 -5.46 29.30 4.99
N ILE A 269 -6.07 29.74 6.09
CA ILE A 269 -7.45 29.36 6.41
C ILE A 269 -8.41 29.68 5.25
N PRO A 270 -8.38 30.88 4.62
CA PRO A 270 -9.25 31.19 3.48
C PRO A 270 -9.05 30.26 2.28
N GLU A 271 -7.81 29.88 1.96
CA GLU A 271 -7.53 28.94 0.87
C GLU A 271 -8.10 27.55 1.15
N MET A 272 -7.92 27.05 2.38
CA MET A 272 -8.50 25.76 2.77
C MET A 272 -10.03 25.82 2.71
N LEU A 273 -10.65 26.88 3.22
CA LEU A 273 -12.10 27.05 3.17
C LEU A 273 -12.61 27.09 1.71
N ALA A 274 -11.93 27.81 0.82
CA ALA A 274 -12.26 27.84 -0.61
C ALA A 274 -12.09 26.47 -1.30
N ALA A 275 -11.11 25.67 -0.87
CA ALA A 275 -10.95 24.30 -1.34
C ALA A 275 -12.07 23.38 -0.82
N LEU A 276 -12.41 23.46 0.47
CA LEU A 276 -13.48 22.68 1.11
C LEU A 276 -14.86 22.96 0.49
N GLN A 277 -15.13 24.21 0.06
CA GLN A 277 -16.37 24.56 -0.65
C GLN A 277 -16.58 23.76 -1.95
N LYS A 278 -15.50 23.26 -2.57
CA LYS A 278 -15.57 22.43 -3.77
C LYS A 278 -15.94 20.97 -3.48
N MET A 279 -16.00 20.57 -2.21
CA MET A 279 -16.20 19.18 -1.76
C MET A 279 -17.49 19.02 -0.93
N PRO A 280 -18.69 19.16 -1.54
CA PRO A 280 -19.96 19.10 -0.81
C PRO A 280 -20.29 17.72 -0.23
N ARG A 281 -19.58 16.67 -0.67
CA ARG A 281 -19.80 15.27 -0.26
C ARG A 281 -18.82 14.79 0.82
N ILE A 282 -17.96 15.67 1.33
CA ILE A 282 -16.95 15.28 2.31
C ILE A 282 -17.60 14.77 3.60
N GLU A 283 -17.22 13.57 4.02
CA GLU A 283 -17.67 12.92 5.25
C GLU A 283 -16.56 12.88 6.30
N THR A 284 -15.32 12.68 5.87
CA THR A 284 -14.14 12.62 6.73
C THR A 284 -13.12 13.67 6.29
N LEU A 285 -12.76 14.56 7.21
CA LEU A 285 -11.72 15.56 7.01
C LEU A 285 -10.68 15.44 8.14
N SER A 286 -9.43 15.21 7.75
CA SER A 286 -8.28 15.25 8.65
C SER A 286 -7.24 16.21 8.10
N LEU A 287 -6.94 17.26 8.84
CA LEU A 287 -5.87 18.20 8.55
C LEU A 287 -4.88 18.11 9.70
N SER A 288 -3.60 17.93 9.43
CA SER A 288 -2.58 17.89 10.47
C SER A 288 -1.37 18.69 10.05
N TYR A 289 -1.10 19.77 10.77
CA TYR A 289 -0.02 20.73 10.45
C TYR A 289 -0.09 21.29 9.01
N MET A 290 -1.30 21.40 8.44
CA MET A 290 -1.52 21.91 7.08
C MET A 290 -1.87 23.41 7.05
N LEU A 291 -2.32 23.95 8.18
CA LEU A 291 -2.88 25.30 8.27
C LEU A 291 -1.85 26.28 8.80
N ARG A 292 -1.72 27.41 8.10
CA ARG A 292 -1.02 28.60 8.58
C ARG A 292 -2.03 29.59 9.11
N TRP A 293 -1.86 30.03 10.35
CA TRP A 293 -2.46 31.28 10.80
C TRP A 293 -1.76 32.41 10.06
N GLY A 294 -2.48 33.04 9.13
CA GLY A 294 -2.00 34.26 8.50
C GLY A 294 -1.86 35.35 9.54
N ASP A 295 -0.91 36.27 9.33
CA ASP A 295 -0.89 37.51 10.07
C ASP A 295 -2.18 38.25 9.70
N ASP A 296 -3.07 38.39 10.66
CA ASP A 296 -4.46 38.77 10.45
C ASP A 296 -4.54 40.24 10.05
N ASP A 297 -4.56 40.51 8.74
CA ASP A 297 -4.77 41.84 8.17
C ASP A 297 -6.26 42.27 8.27
N GLY A 298 -6.93 41.98 9.39
CA GLY A 298 -8.18 42.58 9.89
C GLY A 298 -9.40 42.74 8.96
N SER A 299 -9.41 42.25 7.72
CA SER A 299 -10.27 42.82 6.67
C SER A 299 -11.07 41.83 5.82
N SER A 300 -11.13 40.54 6.13
CA SER A 300 -11.90 39.62 5.29
C SER A 300 -12.97 38.88 6.08
N GLY A 301 -14.23 39.30 5.90
CA GLY A 301 -15.41 38.59 6.37
C GLY A 301 -15.41 37.17 5.81
N SER A 302 -14.96 36.22 6.62
CA SER A 302 -14.89 34.80 6.26
C SER A 302 -16.32 34.27 6.16
N ALA A 303 -16.79 34.05 4.94
CA ALA A 303 -18.01 33.31 4.71
C ALA A 303 -17.79 31.87 5.18
N GLY A 304 -18.55 31.44 6.21
CA GLY A 304 -18.46 30.09 6.73
C GLY A 304 -18.69 29.04 5.64
N VAL A 305 -17.99 27.90 5.74
CA VAL A 305 -18.15 26.79 4.80
C VAL A 305 -19.21 25.83 5.33
N HIS A 306 -20.19 25.51 4.49
CA HIS A 306 -21.25 24.56 4.81
C HIS A 306 -20.89 23.15 4.30
N LEU A 307 -20.62 22.22 5.23
CA LEU A 307 -20.26 20.83 4.94
C LEU A 307 -21.34 19.88 5.49
N PRO A 308 -22.46 19.67 4.77
CA PRO A 308 -23.65 19.01 5.34
C PRO A 308 -23.47 17.52 5.64
N GLN A 309 -22.48 16.87 5.04
CA GLN A 309 -22.23 15.43 5.19
C GLN A 309 -21.06 15.10 6.12
N LEU A 310 -20.43 16.12 6.73
CA LEU A 310 -19.23 15.91 7.56
C LEU A 310 -19.57 15.15 8.84
N LYS A 311 -19.01 13.94 8.98
CA LYS A 311 -19.18 13.05 10.14
C LYS A 311 -17.96 13.09 11.06
N THR A 312 -16.77 13.27 10.49
CA THR A 312 -15.51 13.24 11.25
C THR A 312 -14.63 14.41 10.84
N LEU A 313 -14.23 15.21 11.83
CA LEU A 313 -13.31 16.32 11.69
C LEU A 313 -12.11 16.12 12.62
N ARG A 314 -10.91 16.21 12.07
CA ARG A 314 -9.64 16.21 12.80
C ARG A 314 -8.79 17.38 12.28
N LEU A 315 -8.23 18.17 13.19
CA LEU A 315 -7.44 19.37 12.93
C LEU A 315 -6.11 19.31 13.68
#